data_AF-A0A6G5A9V3-F1
#
_entry.id   AF-A0A6G5A9V3-F1
#
_cell.length_a   1.000
_cell.length_b   1.000
_cell.length_c   1.000
_cell.angle_alpha   90.00
_cell.angle_beta   90.00
_cell.angle_gamma   90.00
#
_symmetry.space_group_name_H-M   'P 1'
#
loop_
_entity.id
_entity.type
_entity.pdbx_description
1 polymer ?
#
loop_
_entity_poly.entity_id
_entity_poly.type
_entity_poly.pdbx_seq_one_letter_code
_entity_poly.pdbx_strand_id
1 'polypeptide(L)'
;MRDGLLFKRNLSSSGARFLLVVPESLRTIIMSVMHDDPTSGHLGLARTLHRTKERFYWPGMQKSVESYVASCMQCQRHKRPSTGPAGLLQPMPTPGAPFEQVRIDFLGPFPKSAKGNRWVIVCVDYHTRYYETAAVPSATASEVSSFFVTVRHPPTWPTSPDYQ
;
A
#
# COMPACT_ATOMS: atom_id res chain seq x y z
N MET A 1 3.87 47.27 4.65
CA MET A 1 5.27 47.02 5.06
C MET A 1 5.33 47.19 6.58
N ARG A 2 6.12 46.38 7.28
CA ARG A 2 6.35 46.48 8.74
C ARG A 2 7.83 46.24 8.99
N ASP A 3 8.52 47.16 9.66
CA ASP A 3 9.96 47.06 9.99
C ASP A 3 10.84 46.72 8.77
N GLY A 4 10.57 47.36 7.63
CA GLY A 4 11.31 47.10 6.39
C GLY A 4 10.95 45.77 5.67
N LEU A 5 10.06 44.96 6.23
CA LEU A 5 9.61 43.70 5.66
C LEU A 5 8.24 43.82 4.98
N LEU A 6 8.10 43.12 3.85
CA LEU A 6 6.85 43.05 3.10
C LEU A 6 6.03 41.84 3.56
N PHE A 7 4.74 42.05 3.80
CA PHE A 7 3.80 41.01 4.20
C PHE A 7 2.59 40.98 3.27
N LYS A 8 2.13 39.79 2.90
CA LYS A 8 0.85 39.57 2.25
C LYS A 8 -0.21 39.33 3.31
N ARG A 9 -1.30 40.11 3.27
CA ARG A 9 -2.49 39.84 4.09
C ARG A 9 -3.28 38.70 3.46
N ASN A 10 -3.51 37.63 4.23
CA ASN A 10 -4.35 36.51 3.87
C ASN A 10 -5.56 36.47 4.81
N LEU A 11 -6.76 36.35 4.27
CA LEU A 11 -7.99 36.26 5.06
C LEU A 11 -8.27 34.78 5.33
N SER A 12 -8.43 34.45 6.61
CA SER A 12 -8.86 33.13 7.07
C SER A 12 -10.11 33.29 7.93
N SER A 13 -10.85 32.20 8.15
CA SER A 13 -11.99 32.16 9.07
C SER A 13 -11.62 32.57 10.49
N SER A 14 -10.35 32.41 10.89
CA SER A 14 -9.81 32.82 12.20
C SER A 14 -9.33 34.29 12.25
N GLY A 15 -9.49 35.06 11.18
CA GLY A 15 -9.02 36.44 11.05
C GLY A 15 -7.90 36.63 10.00
N ALA A 16 -7.33 37.84 9.97
CA ALA A 16 -6.29 38.21 9.02
C ALA A 16 -4.91 37.66 9.46
N ARG A 17 -4.32 36.78 8.64
CA ARG A 17 -2.92 36.32 8.80
C ARG A 17 -2.01 37.15 7.90
N PHE A 18 -0.82 37.48 8.39
CA PHE A 18 0.21 38.19 7.62
C PHE A 18 1.33 37.20 7.27
N LEU A 19 1.51 36.94 5.98
CA LEU A 19 2.53 36.03 5.45
C LEU A 19 3.74 36.84 5.00
N LEU A 20 4.94 36.48 5.44
CA LEU A 20 6.16 37.17 5.03
C LEU A 20 6.40 36.96 3.53
N VAL A 21 6.60 38.04 2.78
CA VAL A 21 6.92 37.97 1.36
C VAL A 21 8.41 37.72 1.21
N VAL A 22 8.77 36.58 0.62
CA VAL A 22 10.15 36.09 0.58
C VAL A 22 10.84 36.53 -0.73
N PRO A 23 11.95 37.28 -0.66
CA PRO A 23 12.76 37.61 -1.83
C PRO A 23 13.40 36.35 -2.42
N GLU A 24 13.72 36.40 -3.72
CA GLU A 24 14.18 35.23 -4.47
C GLU A 24 15.41 34.55 -3.86
N SER A 25 16.38 35.34 -3.40
CA SER A 25 17.60 34.88 -2.76
C SER A 25 17.39 34.00 -1.51
N LEU A 26 16.24 34.14 -0.82
CA LEU A 26 15.95 33.40 0.41
C LEU A 26 15.03 32.19 0.20
N ARG A 27 14.44 32.03 -0.99
CA ARG A 27 13.43 30.97 -1.24
C ARG A 27 14.03 29.57 -1.08
N THR A 28 15.24 29.34 -1.57
CA THR A 28 15.92 28.04 -1.45
C THR A 28 16.20 27.67 0.00
N ILE A 29 16.62 28.64 0.82
CA ILE A 29 16.85 28.45 2.25
C ILE A 29 15.53 28.06 2.93
N ILE A 30 14.45 28.79 2.67
CA ILE A 30 13.12 28.46 3.23
C ILE A 30 12.66 27.06 2.79
N MET A 31 12.84 26.69 1.52
CA MET A 31 12.46 25.36 1.03
C MET A 31 13.28 24.25 1.69
N SER A 32 14.59 24.46 1.92
CA SER A 32 15.43 23.49 2.66
C SER A 32 14.95 23.27 4.08
N VAL A 33 14.59 24.33 4.81
CA VAL A 33 14.05 24.20 6.18
C VAL A 33 12.67 23.52 6.16
N MET A 34 11.84 23.81 5.17
CA MET A 34 10.49 23.27 5.07
C MET A 34 10.43 21.81 4.60
N HIS A 35 11.47 21.32 3.92
CA HIS A 35 11.51 19.98 3.33
C HIS A 35 12.57 19.06 3.94
N ASP A 36 13.80 19.54 4.09
CA ASP A 36 14.98 18.74 4.46
C ASP A 36 15.20 18.63 5.97
N ASP A 37 14.58 19.51 6.77
CA ASP A 37 14.71 19.47 8.22
C ASP A 37 14.31 18.08 8.75
N PRO A 38 15.06 17.47 9.69
CA PRO A 38 14.74 16.16 10.24
C PRO A 38 13.32 16.04 10.80
N THR A 39 12.76 17.13 11.33
CA THR A 39 11.37 17.19 11.83
C THR A 39 10.34 17.40 10.70
N SER A 40 10.79 17.83 9.52
CA SER A 40 10.00 17.94 8.30
C SER A 40 9.93 16.64 7.51
N GLY A 41 10.79 15.65 7.78
CA GLY A 41 10.63 14.26 7.35
C GLY A 41 10.51 14.04 5.84
N HIS A 42 11.06 14.94 5.01
CA HIS A 42 10.94 14.89 3.55
C HIS A 42 9.49 14.71 3.06
N LEU A 43 8.54 15.35 3.74
CA LEU A 43 7.13 15.20 3.42
C LEU A 43 6.86 15.58 1.96
N GLY A 44 5.97 14.83 1.31
CA GLY A 44 5.62 15.05 -0.09
C GLY A 44 5.08 16.46 -0.37
N LEU A 45 4.99 16.81 -1.66
CA LEU A 45 4.64 18.14 -2.17
C LEU A 45 3.50 18.83 -1.40
N ALA A 46 2.36 18.15 -1.22
CA ALA A 46 1.18 18.75 -0.60
C ALA A 46 1.46 19.27 0.83
N ARG A 47 2.19 18.49 1.64
CA ARG A 47 2.50 18.86 3.03
C ARG A 47 3.56 19.95 3.11
N THR A 48 4.60 19.86 2.29
CA THR A 48 5.64 20.90 2.20
C THR A 48 5.03 22.23 1.73
N LEU A 49 4.16 22.20 0.73
CA LEU A 49 3.46 23.38 0.23
C LEU A 49 2.52 23.97 1.29
N HIS A 50 1.77 23.12 2.00
CA HIS A 50 0.86 23.56 3.06
C HIS A 50 1.63 24.32 4.15
N ARG A 51 2.67 23.69 4.74
CA ARG A 51 3.50 24.31 5.78
C ARG A 51 4.14 25.62 5.32
N THR A 52 4.63 25.65 4.08
CA THR A 52 5.22 26.86 3.49
C THR A 52 4.19 28.00 3.39
N LYS A 53 2.96 27.70 2.93
CA LYS A 53 1.86 28.67 2.79
C LYS A 53 1.35 29.22 4.12
N GLU A 54 1.59 28.54 5.24
CA GLU A 54 1.17 29.02 6.56
C GLU A 54 1.98 30.21 7.08
N ARG A 55 3.21 30.40 6.57
CA ARG A 55 4.18 31.38 7.11
C ARG A 55 4.70 32.35 6.05
N PHE A 56 4.79 31.90 4.80
CA PHE A 56 5.47 32.63 3.74
C PHE A 56 4.58 32.86 2.52
N TYR A 57 5.01 33.77 1.66
CA TYR A 57 4.42 34.01 0.35
C TYR A 57 5.46 34.44 -0.68
N TRP A 58 5.34 33.96 -1.91
CA TRP A 58 5.94 34.57 -3.09
C TRP A 58 5.13 34.17 -4.34
N PRO A 59 5.16 34.98 -5.41
CA PRO A 59 4.58 34.59 -6.69
C PRO A 59 5.19 33.30 -7.22
N GLY A 60 4.37 32.37 -7.70
CA GLY A 60 4.86 31.09 -8.22
C GLY A 60 5.29 30.06 -7.16
N MET A 61 5.01 30.28 -5.87
CA MET A 61 5.41 29.38 -4.77
C MET A 61 5.15 27.90 -5.02
N GLN A 62 3.97 27.55 -5.52
CA GLN A 62 3.63 26.15 -5.78
C GLN A 62 4.61 25.50 -6.75
N LYS A 63 4.95 26.17 -7.85
CA LYS A 63 5.92 25.69 -8.84
C LYS A 63 7.32 25.57 -8.23
N SER A 64 7.74 26.54 -7.42
CA SER A 64 9.03 26.49 -6.71
C SER A 64 9.13 25.28 -5.79
N VAL A 65 8.11 25.06 -4.94
CA VAL A 65 8.07 23.93 -4.00
C VAL A 65 8.01 22.59 -4.75
N GLU A 66 7.21 22.52 -5.81
CA GLU A 66 7.11 21.33 -6.66
C GLU A 66 8.46 20.97 -7.28
N SER A 67 9.14 21.95 -7.89
CA SER A 67 10.47 21.75 -8.49
C SER A 67 11.49 21.32 -7.44
N TYR A 68 11.47 21.94 -6.25
CA TYR A 68 12.37 21.61 -5.16
C TYR A 68 12.19 20.16 -4.68
N VAL A 69 10.96 19.77 -4.32
CA VAL A 69 10.65 18.39 -3.88
C VAL A 69 10.94 17.37 -4.97
N ALA A 70 10.67 17.70 -6.24
CA ALA A 70 10.99 16.82 -7.38
C ALA A 70 12.51 16.61 -7.54
N SER A 71 13.34 17.60 -7.22
CA SER A 71 14.80 17.49 -7.26
C SER A 71 15.43 16.79 -6.04
N CYS A 72 14.66 16.50 -4.98
CA CYS A 72 15.19 15.86 -3.77
C CYS A 72 15.56 14.38 -4.01
N MET A 73 16.86 14.09 -4.04
CA MET A 73 17.39 12.73 -4.27
C MET A 73 16.92 11.71 -3.23
N GLN A 74 16.76 12.10 -1.97
CA GLN A 74 16.26 11.21 -0.93
C GLN A 74 14.82 10.79 -1.20
N CYS A 75 13.96 11.75 -1.56
CA CYS A 75 12.59 11.47 -1.98
C CYS A 75 12.55 10.58 -3.21
N GLN A 76 13.31 10.91 -4.26
CA GLN A 76 13.26 10.16 -5.51
C GLN A 76 13.74 8.71 -5.36
N ARG A 77 14.70 8.44 -4.46
CA ARG A 77 15.18 7.08 -4.18
C ARG A 77 14.17 6.21 -3.43
N HIS A 78 13.38 6.78 -2.52
CA HIS A 78 12.48 6.02 -1.65
C HIS A 78 11.03 6.00 -2.16
N LYS A 79 10.64 6.99 -2.97
CA LYS A 79 9.29 7.06 -3.52
C LYS A 79 9.16 5.98 -4.58
N ARG A 80 8.29 4.99 -4.31
CA ARG A 80 7.86 4.05 -5.33
C ARG A 80 7.22 4.86 -6.46
N PRO A 81 7.60 4.62 -7.73
CA PRO A 81 6.84 5.17 -8.85
C PRO A 81 5.37 4.86 -8.60
N SER A 82 4.49 5.82 -8.86
CA SER A 82 3.09 5.46 -9.06
C SER A 82 3.11 4.61 -10.33
N THR A 83 3.20 3.29 -10.16
CA THR A 83 2.87 2.38 -11.25
C THR A 83 1.51 2.82 -11.74
N GLY A 84 1.30 2.80 -13.06
CA GLY A 84 -0.02 3.06 -13.63
C GLY A 84 -1.09 2.20 -12.93
N PRO A 85 -2.38 2.48 -13.17
CA PRO A 85 -3.44 1.63 -12.63
C PRO A 85 -3.07 0.17 -12.88
N ALA A 86 -3.18 -0.67 -11.85
CA ALA A 86 -2.93 -2.09 -11.98
C ALA A 86 -3.67 -2.58 -13.23
N GLY A 87 -2.99 -3.39 -14.06
CA GLY A 87 -3.62 -3.95 -15.26
C GLY A 87 -4.95 -4.63 -14.90
N LEU A 88 -5.85 -4.77 -15.88
CA LEU A 88 -7.13 -5.42 -15.65
C LEU A 88 -6.90 -6.84 -15.10
N LEU A 89 -7.51 -7.13 -13.95
CA LEU A 89 -7.54 -8.49 -13.40
C LEU A 89 -8.06 -9.43 -14.49
N GLN A 90 -7.34 -10.52 -14.74
CA GLN A 90 -7.77 -11.56 -15.67
C GLN A 90 -8.55 -12.61 -14.87
N PRO A 91 -9.90 -12.62 -14.91
CA PRO A 91 -10.67 -13.64 -14.23
C PRO A 91 -10.38 -15.00 -14.87
N MET A 92 -10.16 -16.02 -14.02
CA MET A 92 -10.09 -17.39 -14.52
C MET A 92 -11.51 -17.87 -14.88
N PRO A 93 -11.68 -18.62 -15.97
CA PRO A 93 -12.97 -19.21 -16.32
C PRO A 93 -13.44 -20.13 -15.19
N THR A 94 -14.74 -20.08 -14.87
CA THR A 94 -15.34 -21.00 -13.91
C THR A 94 -15.37 -22.41 -14.51
N PRO A 95 -14.88 -23.44 -13.80
CA PRO A 95 -14.97 -24.82 -14.29
C PRO A 95 -16.42 -25.28 -14.42
N GLY A 96 -16.69 -26.18 -15.36
CA GLY A 96 -18.02 -26.71 -15.66
C GLY A 96 -18.43 -27.89 -14.76
N ALA A 97 -17.49 -28.55 -14.09
CA ALA A 97 -17.76 -29.68 -13.22
C ALA A 97 -16.95 -29.65 -11.91
N PRO A 98 -17.45 -30.30 -10.83
CA PRO A 98 -16.67 -30.51 -9.61
C PRO A 98 -15.32 -31.18 -9.89
N PHE A 99 -14.26 -30.66 -9.25
CA PHE A 99 -12.88 -31.15 -9.33
C PHE A 99 -12.20 -31.06 -10.70
N GLU A 100 -12.82 -30.38 -11.68
CA GLU A 100 -12.18 -30.07 -12.96
C GLU A 100 -10.97 -29.13 -12.78
N GLN A 101 -11.04 -28.22 -11.80
CA GLN A 101 -9.93 -27.35 -11.42
C GLN A 101 -9.88 -27.20 -9.90
N VAL A 102 -8.72 -27.51 -9.33
CA VAL A 102 -8.43 -27.30 -7.91
C VAL A 102 -7.24 -26.37 -7.73
N ARG A 103 -7.22 -25.62 -6.64
CA ARG A 103 -6.04 -24.86 -6.20
C ARG A 103 -5.58 -25.32 -4.86
N ILE A 104 -4.27 -25.52 -4.76
CA ILE A 104 -3.59 -25.90 -3.54
C ILE A 104 -2.71 -24.74 -3.09
N ASP A 105 -2.80 -24.38 -1.81
CA ASP A 105 -2.02 -23.30 -1.22
C ASP A 105 -1.56 -23.69 0.19
N PHE A 106 -0.57 -22.96 0.70
CA PHE A 106 -0.07 -23.12 2.07
C PHE A 106 -0.29 -21.84 2.88
N LEU A 107 -0.84 -22.01 4.07
CA LEU A 107 -0.90 -20.96 5.07
C LEU A 107 0.21 -21.18 6.09
N GLY A 108 1.02 -20.16 6.35
CA GLY A 108 2.09 -20.21 7.34
C GLY A 108 3.34 -19.38 6.97
N PRO A 109 4.46 -19.58 7.69
CA PRO A 109 4.61 -20.52 8.80
C PRO A 109 3.93 -20.00 10.08
N PHE A 110 3.21 -20.88 10.77
CA PHE A 110 2.65 -20.67 12.10
C PHE A 110 3.62 -21.13 13.20
N PRO A 111 3.38 -20.76 14.47
CA PRO A 111 4.04 -21.38 15.60
C PRO A 111 3.94 -22.91 15.53
N LYS A 112 5.03 -23.59 15.86
CA LYS A 112 5.13 -25.04 15.76
C LYS A 112 4.14 -25.70 16.73
N SER A 113 3.26 -26.55 16.21
CA SER A 113 2.33 -27.32 17.03
C SER A 113 3.06 -28.45 17.79
N ALA A 114 2.38 -29.07 18.77
CA ALA A 114 2.91 -30.21 19.50
C ALA A 114 3.29 -31.40 18.60
N LYS A 115 2.58 -31.56 17.47
CA LYS A 115 2.87 -32.59 16.45
C LYS A 115 3.95 -32.18 15.44
N GLY A 116 4.54 -30.99 15.62
CA GLY A 116 5.62 -30.49 14.77
C GLY A 116 5.18 -29.76 13.50
N ASN A 117 3.88 -29.51 13.32
CA ASN A 117 3.35 -28.84 12.14
C ASN A 117 3.52 -27.32 12.23
N ARG A 118 3.78 -26.68 11.09
CA ARG A 118 3.92 -25.21 10.97
C ARG A 118 3.12 -24.62 9.83
N TRP A 119 2.48 -25.46 9.02
CA TRP A 119 1.74 -25.02 7.85
C TRP A 119 0.39 -25.70 7.81
N VAL A 120 -0.58 -25.05 7.19
CA VAL A 120 -1.84 -25.66 6.79
C VAL A 120 -1.85 -25.71 5.28
N ILE A 121 -1.92 -26.90 4.71
CA ILE A 121 -2.19 -27.08 3.27
C ILE A 121 -3.70 -26.98 3.07
N VAL A 122 -4.12 -26.24 2.05
CA VAL A 122 -5.53 -26.05 1.68
C VAL A 122 -5.68 -26.39 0.21
N CYS A 123 -6.65 -27.24 -0.12
CA CYS A 123 -7.06 -27.53 -1.48
C CYS A 123 -8.52 -27.12 -1.66
N VAL A 124 -8.81 -26.33 -2.70
CA VAL A 124 -10.16 -25.83 -2.98
C VAL A 124 -10.55 -26.20 -4.39
N ASP A 125 -11.73 -26.82 -4.53
CA ASP A 125 -12.40 -27.00 -5.82
C ASP A 125 -13.01 -25.67 -6.29
N TYR A 126 -12.69 -25.24 -7.50
CA TYR A 126 -13.16 -23.96 -8.03
C TYR A 126 -14.66 -23.96 -8.36
N HIS A 127 -15.24 -25.11 -8.69
CA HIS A 127 -16.65 -25.21 -9.08
C HIS A 127 -17.56 -25.18 -7.86
N THR A 128 -17.38 -26.13 -6.93
CA THR A 128 -18.26 -26.30 -5.77
C THR A 128 -17.88 -25.45 -4.57
N ARG A 129 -16.66 -24.88 -4.56
CA ARG A 129 -16.03 -24.26 -3.37
C ARG A 129 -15.79 -25.24 -2.22
N TYR A 130 -15.92 -26.54 -2.47
CA TYR A 130 -15.49 -27.57 -1.54
C TYR A 130 -14.01 -27.41 -1.23
N TYR A 131 -13.63 -27.60 0.03
CA TYR A 131 -12.24 -27.46 0.44
C TYR A 131 -11.82 -28.56 1.41
N GLU A 132 -10.56 -28.95 1.31
CA GLU A 132 -9.89 -29.90 2.19
C GLU A 132 -8.63 -29.27 2.75
N THR A 133 -8.33 -29.59 4.01
CA THR A 133 -7.14 -29.02 4.68
C THR A 133 -6.43 -30.05 5.55
N ALA A 134 -5.12 -29.88 5.70
CA ALA A 134 -4.32 -30.65 6.64
C ALA A 134 -3.20 -29.81 7.26
N ALA A 135 -2.79 -30.16 8.47
CA ALA A 135 -1.62 -29.56 9.11
C ALA A 135 -0.36 -30.35 8.74
N VAL A 136 0.67 -29.66 8.23
CA VAL A 136 1.92 -30.28 7.75
C VAL A 136 3.17 -29.59 8.33
N PRO A 137 4.31 -30.29 8.43
CA PRO A 137 5.54 -29.73 9.00
C PRO A 137 6.24 -28.73 8.08
N SER A 138 6.02 -28.82 6.76
CA SER A 138 6.71 -28.02 5.75
C SER A 138 5.82 -27.70 4.55
N ALA A 139 6.11 -26.59 3.85
CA ALA A 139 5.46 -26.25 2.58
C ALA A 139 6.27 -26.81 1.41
N THR A 140 6.21 -28.12 1.19
CA THR A 140 6.99 -28.81 0.14
C THR A 140 6.09 -29.59 -0.82
N ALA A 141 6.61 -29.88 -2.01
CA ALA A 141 5.90 -30.68 -3.01
C ALA A 141 5.59 -32.11 -2.52
N SER A 142 6.44 -32.67 -1.64
CA SER A 142 6.20 -33.99 -1.03
C SER A 142 4.94 -33.98 -0.15
N GLU A 143 4.74 -32.91 0.62
CA GLU A 143 3.54 -32.73 1.44
C GLU A 143 2.30 -32.53 0.58
N VAL A 144 2.41 -31.76 -0.52
CA VAL A 144 1.33 -31.63 -1.52
C VAL A 144 0.96 -32.98 -2.11
N SER A 145 1.94 -33.77 -2.55
CA SER A 145 1.70 -35.08 -3.14
C SER A 145 1.02 -36.03 -2.16
N SER A 146 1.52 -36.10 -0.92
CA SER A 146 0.97 -36.96 0.12
C SER A 146 -0.47 -36.56 0.48
N PHE A 147 -0.72 -35.26 0.63
CA PHE A 147 -2.05 -34.71 0.84
C PHE A 147 -3.00 -35.07 -0.32
N PHE A 148 -2.58 -34.85 -1.56
CA PHE A 148 -3.41 -35.09 -2.74
C PHE A 148 -3.79 -36.57 -2.91
N VAL A 149 -2.87 -37.50 -2.60
CA VAL A 149 -3.16 -38.95 -2.61
C VAL A 149 -4.14 -39.32 -1.50
N THR A 150 -4.01 -38.73 -0.32
CA THR A 150 -4.86 -39.02 0.84
C THR A 150 -6.29 -38.51 0.66
N VAL A 151 -6.48 -37.39 -0.03
CA VAL A 151 -7.79 -36.77 -0.32
C VAL A 151 -8.63 -37.58 -1.35
N ARG A 152 -8.11 -38.68 -1.91
CA ARG A 152 -8.79 -39.50 -2.95
C ARG A 152 -10.10 -40.19 -2.55
N HIS A 153 -10.59 -40.03 -1.33
CA HIS A 153 -11.92 -40.49 -0.97
C HIS A 153 -12.89 -39.29 -1.09
N PRO A 154 -13.74 -39.23 -2.13
CA PRO A 154 -14.83 -38.26 -2.11
C PRO A 154 -15.64 -38.52 -0.83
N PRO A 155 -16.00 -37.47 -0.06
CA PRO A 155 -17.06 -37.61 0.93
C PRO A 155 -18.23 -38.26 0.21
N THR A 156 -18.72 -39.39 0.72
CA THR A 156 -20.03 -39.91 0.32
C THR A 156 -21.00 -38.75 0.41
N TRP A 157 -21.47 -38.26 -0.73
CA TRP A 157 -22.28 -37.05 -0.82
C TRP A 157 -23.42 -37.13 0.19
N PRO A 158 -23.60 -36.18 1.12
CA PRO A 158 -24.87 -36.07 1.81
C PRO A 158 -25.86 -35.61 0.75
N THR A 159 -26.78 -36.49 0.36
CA THR A 159 -27.94 -36.17 -0.49
C THR A 159 -28.92 -35.24 0.26
N SER A 160 -28.43 -34.17 0.89
CA SER A 160 -29.27 -33.18 1.54
C SER A 160 -29.85 -32.23 0.48
N PRO A 161 -31.17 -31.99 0.47
CA PRO A 161 -31.81 -31.03 -0.41
C PRO A 161 -31.40 -29.56 -0.15
N ASP A 162 -30.65 -29.28 0.92
CA ASP A 162 -30.45 -27.91 1.43
C ASP A 162 -29.43 -27.06 0.65
N TYR A 163 -29.02 -27.49 -0.54
CA TYR A 163 -28.06 -26.77 -1.40
C TYR A 163 -28.54 -26.66 -2.86
N GLN A 164 -29.82 -26.32 -3.04
CA GLN A 164 -30.36 -25.75 -4.28
C GLN A 164 -30.71 -24.28 -4.09
#